data_AF-A0A7J6I041-F1
#
_entry.id   AF-A0A7J6I041-F1
#
_cell.length_a   1.000
_cell.length_b   1.000
_cell.length_c   1.000
_cell.angle_alpha   90.00
_cell.angle_beta   90.00
_cell.angle_gamma   90.00
#
_symmetry.space_group_name_H-M   'P 1'
#
loop_
_entity.id
_entity.type
_entity.pdbx_description
1 polymer ?
#
loop_
_entity_poly.entity_id
_entity_poly.type
_entity_poly.pdbx_seq_one_letter_code
_entity_poly.pdbx_strand_id
1 'polypeptide(L)'
;MPRVSEIFLVCGLFLSFFSGLALSAVVTLDSIEIYRTHELLKSVKPDVYFQCKGENRTHLPDVKKANELYEFRGEESWQPLTELSEKKCKRCGLYEKDVFKSDDIFEEWEFCPSDFNSDGKYFKFKDKEVNATFSCPQCIPFATGE
;
A
#
# COMPACT_ATOMS: atom_id res chain seq x y z
N MET A 1 -3.56 -27.31 -54.95
CA MET A 1 -4.30 -26.62 -53.87
C MET A 1 -4.39 -27.57 -52.68
N PRO A 2 -3.58 -27.42 -51.61
CA PRO A 2 -3.83 -28.17 -50.39
C PRO A 2 -4.97 -27.48 -49.62
N ARG A 3 -5.94 -28.27 -49.15
CA ARG A 3 -6.95 -27.81 -48.19
C ARG A 3 -6.25 -27.58 -46.86
N VAL A 4 -6.08 -26.31 -46.49
CA VAL A 4 -5.69 -25.90 -45.13
C VAL A 4 -6.79 -26.42 -44.20
N SER A 5 -6.41 -27.31 -43.28
CA SER A 5 -7.32 -27.95 -42.34
C SER A 5 -7.92 -26.89 -41.40
N GLU A 6 -9.22 -26.67 -41.48
CA GLU A 6 -9.96 -25.69 -40.65
C GLU A 6 -9.80 -25.90 -39.14
N ILE A 7 -9.38 -27.11 -38.72
CA ILE A 7 -9.12 -27.44 -37.32
C ILE A 7 -7.96 -26.60 -36.73
N PHE A 8 -6.98 -26.20 -37.55
CA PHE A 8 -5.87 -25.36 -37.11
C PHE A 8 -6.26 -23.88 -36.91
N LEU A 9 -7.32 -23.41 -37.56
CA LEU A 9 -7.81 -22.04 -37.39
C LEU A 9 -8.58 -21.84 -36.08
N VAL A 10 -9.22 -22.89 -35.57
CA VAL A 10 -9.98 -22.84 -34.33
C VAL A 10 -9.05 -22.81 -33.11
N CYS A 11 -7.92 -23.52 -33.11
CA CYS A 11 -6.95 -23.50 -32.00
C CYS A 11 -6.18 -22.17 -31.88
N GLY A 12 -5.94 -21.45 -32.98
CA GLY A 12 -5.24 -20.17 -32.97
C GLY A 12 -6.02 -19.03 -32.29
N LEU A 13 -7.34 -19.14 -32.22
CA LEU A 13 -8.23 -18.15 -31.61
C LEU A 13 -8.40 -18.32 -30.09
N PHE A 14 -7.98 -19.46 -29.51
CA PHE A 14 -8.08 -19.70 -28.06
C PHE A 14 -6.84 -19.25 -27.28
N LEU A 15 -5.68 -19.09 -27.93
CA LEU A 15 -4.43 -18.68 -27.26
C LEU A 15 -4.33 -17.18 -27.02
N SER A 16 -5.19 -16.36 -27.64
CA SER A 16 -5.23 -14.90 -27.47
C SER A 16 -6.05 -14.42 -26.26
N PHE A 17 -6.65 -15.33 -25.48
CA PHE A 17 -7.50 -15.00 -24.33
C PHE A 17 -6.76 -14.92 -22.98
N PHE A 18 -5.44 -15.08 -22.97
CA PHE A 18 -4.64 -14.76 -21.79
C PHE A 18 -4.23 -13.29 -21.84
N SER A 19 -5.20 -12.37 -21.70
CA SER A 19 -4.88 -11.03 -21.20
C SER A 19 -4.20 -11.23 -19.84
N GLY A 20 -2.90 -10.94 -19.77
CA GLY A 20 -2.02 -11.30 -18.66
C GLY A 20 -2.68 -11.08 -17.30
N LEU A 21 -2.63 -12.10 -16.44
CA LEU A 21 -2.94 -11.97 -15.03
C LEU A 21 -2.06 -10.86 -14.47
N ALA A 22 -2.65 -9.69 -14.21
CA ALA A 22 -1.95 -8.63 -13.51
C ALA A 22 -1.66 -9.15 -12.09
N LEU A 23 -0.39 -9.43 -11.83
CA LEU A 23 0.05 -9.77 -10.48
C LEU A 23 -0.16 -8.51 -9.61
N SER A 24 -1.03 -8.65 -8.62
CA SER A 24 -1.26 -7.67 -7.57
C SER A 24 -0.49 -8.12 -6.34
N ALA A 25 0.25 -7.20 -5.74
CA ALA A 25 1.15 -7.43 -4.62
C ALA A 25 0.56 -6.77 -3.37
N VAL A 26 0.24 -7.59 -2.36
CA VAL A 26 -0.42 -7.12 -1.15
C VAL A 26 0.57 -6.40 -0.24
N VAL A 27 0.21 -5.21 0.22
CA VAL A 27 1.01 -4.39 1.14
C VAL A 27 0.38 -4.38 2.53
N THR A 28 1.18 -4.75 3.53
CA THR A 28 0.85 -4.67 4.95
C THR A 28 1.65 -3.59 5.65
N LEU A 29 1.15 -3.10 6.78
CA LEU A 29 1.92 -2.27 7.70
C LEU A 29 2.65 -3.19 8.69
N ASP A 30 3.95 -3.02 8.85
CA ASP A 30 4.74 -3.73 9.85
C ASP A 30 4.91 -2.92 11.12
N SER A 31 5.23 -1.64 10.98
CA SER A 31 5.41 -0.77 12.14
C SER A 31 5.09 0.68 11.83
N ILE A 32 4.74 1.42 12.86
CA ILE A 32 4.51 2.86 12.79
C ILE A 32 4.80 3.51 14.14
N GLU A 33 5.44 4.67 14.07
CA GLU A 33 5.58 5.62 15.16
C GLU A 33 5.23 7.00 14.61
N ILE A 34 4.25 7.68 15.22
CA ILE A 34 3.96 9.09 14.95
C ILE A 34 4.65 9.94 16.01
N TYR A 35 5.29 11.04 15.64
CA TYR A 35 6.05 11.87 16.59
C TYR A 35 5.23 13.04 17.17
N ARG A 36 4.13 13.38 16.52
CA ARG A 36 3.19 14.42 16.94
C ARG A 36 1.75 14.01 16.66
N THR A 37 0.83 14.67 17.34
CA THR A 37 -0.59 14.68 17.02
C THR A 37 -0.96 16.09 16.59
N HIS A 38 -1.87 16.21 15.65
CA HIS A 38 -2.39 17.47 15.14
C HIS A 38 -3.73 17.85 15.77
N GLU A 39 -4.25 16.99 16.65
CA GLU A 39 -5.39 17.27 17.52
C GLU A 39 -5.21 18.59 18.30
N LEU A 40 -6.20 19.47 18.19
CA LEU A 40 -6.20 20.76 18.90
C LEU A 40 -6.26 20.57 20.42
N LEU A 41 -6.93 19.51 20.88
CA LEU A 41 -7.07 19.16 22.29
C LEU A 41 -6.13 18.00 22.63
N LYS A 42 -5.11 18.27 23.46
CA LYS A 42 -4.09 17.28 23.88
C LYS A 42 -4.64 16.03 24.58
N SER A 43 -5.91 16.04 25.01
CA SER A 43 -6.57 14.90 25.65
C SER A 43 -7.29 13.97 24.67
N VAL A 44 -7.42 14.35 23.41
CA VAL A 44 -8.04 13.54 22.36
C VAL A 44 -7.00 12.56 21.82
N LYS A 45 -7.41 11.32 21.59
CA LYS A 45 -6.56 10.31 20.96
C LYS A 45 -6.58 10.55 19.45
N PRO A 46 -5.43 10.49 18.77
CA PRO A 46 -5.37 10.62 17.32
C PRO A 46 -6.22 9.52 16.65
N ASP A 47 -6.95 9.87 15.60
CA ASP A 47 -7.58 8.92 14.68
C ASP A 47 -6.76 8.85 13.39
N VAL A 48 -5.81 7.93 13.37
CA VAL A 48 -4.86 7.76 12.26
C VAL A 48 -5.44 6.83 11.21
N TYR A 49 -5.33 7.20 9.93
CA TYR A 49 -5.70 6.33 8.83
C TYR A 49 -4.69 6.39 7.67
N PHE A 50 -4.61 5.29 6.94
CA PHE A 50 -3.91 5.20 5.66
C PHE A 50 -4.91 5.27 4.52
N GLN A 51 -4.54 5.95 3.43
CA GLN A 51 -5.38 5.98 2.23
C GLN A 51 -4.53 6.13 0.97
N CYS A 52 -4.87 5.37 -0.07
CA CYS A 52 -4.44 5.60 -1.44
C CYS A 52 -5.55 6.30 -2.25
N LYS A 53 -5.17 7.13 -3.22
CA LYS A 53 -6.12 7.87 -4.08
C LYS A 53 -7.02 6.90 -4.85
N GLY A 54 -8.33 7.02 -4.62
CA GLY A 54 -9.35 6.17 -5.26
C GLY A 54 -9.67 4.89 -4.48
N GLU A 55 -9.09 4.70 -3.30
CA GLU A 55 -9.38 3.60 -2.38
C GLU A 55 -10.09 4.08 -1.11
N ASN A 56 -10.66 3.12 -0.39
CA ASN A 56 -11.22 3.35 0.93
C ASN A 56 -10.12 3.70 1.93
N ARG A 57 -10.50 4.41 2.99
CA ARG A 57 -9.62 4.68 4.13
C ARG A 57 -9.49 3.41 4.97
N THR A 58 -8.27 3.10 5.38
CA THR A 58 -7.98 2.07 6.36
C THR A 58 -7.61 2.75 7.67
N HIS A 59 -8.49 2.68 8.67
CA HIS A 59 -8.19 3.21 9.99
C HIS A 59 -7.19 2.30 10.73
N LEU A 60 -6.29 2.91 11.49
CA LEU A 60 -5.27 2.22 12.29
C LEU A 60 -5.70 2.33 13.77
N PRO A 61 -6.69 1.54 14.23
CA PRO A 61 -7.33 1.71 15.54
C PRO A 61 -6.38 1.53 16.71
N ASP A 62 -5.21 0.91 16.50
CA ASP A 62 -4.23 0.62 17.54
C ASP A 62 -3.26 1.78 17.80
N VAL A 63 -3.07 2.67 16.81
CA VAL A 63 -2.18 3.84 16.89
C VAL A 63 -2.87 4.96 17.66
N LYS A 64 -2.61 5.04 18.97
CA LYS A 64 -3.37 5.90 19.89
C LYS A 64 -2.55 7.00 20.56
N LYS A 65 -1.24 7.04 20.36
CA LYS A 65 -0.34 8.01 20.99
C LYS A 65 0.85 8.32 20.10
N ALA A 66 1.40 9.52 20.27
CA ALA A 66 2.69 9.88 19.70
C ALA A 66 3.85 9.36 20.56
N ASN A 67 5.00 9.12 19.90
CA ASN A 67 6.25 8.61 20.47
C ASN A 67 6.10 7.22 21.10
N GLU A 68 5.22 6.40 20.54
CA GLU A 68 5.03 4.99 20.87
C GLU A 68 5.19 4.20 19.57
N LEU A 69 6.11 3.21 19.57
CA LEU A 69 6.30 2.31 18.44
C LEU A 69 5.22 1.22 18.48
N TYR A 70 4.45 1.12 17.41
CA TYR A 70 3.49 0.05 17.19
C TYR A 70 4.05 -0.93 16.16
N GLU A 71 3.95 -2.22 16.45
CA GLU A 71 4.38 -3.31 15.57
C GLU A 71 3.20 -4.25 15.28
N PHE A 72 3.12 -4.72 14.04
CA PHE A 72 2.01 -5.49 13.50
C PHE A 72 2.51 -6.74 12.78
N ARG A 73 1.62 -7.71 12.56
CA ARG A 73 1.96 -9.00 11.93
C ARG A 73 1.26 -9.24 10.61
N GLY A 74 0.44 -8.31 10.14
CA GLY A 74 -0.42 -8.52 8.97
C GLY A 74 -1.67 -9.36 9.27
N GLU A 75 -1.91 -9.68 10.54
CA GLU A 75 -3.06 -10.47 11.02
C GLU A 75 -4.20 -9.58 11.53
N GLU A 76 -3.97 -8.27 11.63
CA GLU A 76 -4.95 -7.33 12.13
C GLU A 76 -6.14 -7.24 11.16
N SER A 77 -7.36 -7.15 11.69
CA SER A 77 -8.59 -7.21 10.89
C SER A 77 -8.76 -6.09 9.87
N TRP A 78 -7.96 -5.03 9.98
CA TRP A 78 -7.94 -3.88 9.09
C TRP A 78 -6.83 -3.96 8.03
N GLN A 79 -5.94 -4.96 8.10
CA GLN A 79 -4.97 -5.27 7.04
C GLN A 79 -5.67 -6.05 5.90
N PRO A 80 -5.18 -5.96 4.65
CA PRO A 80 -4.03 -5.19 4.18
C PRO A 80 -4.32 -3.68 4.02
N LEU A 81 -3.26 -2.89 3.80
CA LEU A 81 -3.42 -1.45 3.56
C LEU A 81 -3.82 -1.13 2.12
N THR A 82 -3.22 -1.81 1.15
CA THR A 82 -3.48 -1.65 -0.28
C THR A 82 -2.88 -2.83 -1.04
N GLU A 83 -3.09 -2.84 -2.35
CA GLU A 83 -2.38 -3.74 -3.28
C GLU A 83 -1.67 -2.91 -4.35
N LEU A 84 -0.44 -3.27 -4.72
CA LEU A 84 0.30 -2.62 -5.79
C LEU A 84 0.43 -3.55 -7.00
N SER A 85 0.32 -3.02 -8.21
CA SER A 85 0.65 -3.80 -9.41
C SER A 85 2.03 -3.42 -9.92
N GLU A 86 2.68 -4.35 -10.63
CA GLU A 86 4.12 -4.31 -10.99
C GLU A 86 4.66 -2.95 -11.45
N LYS A 87 3.87 -2.20 -12.22
CA LYS A 87 4.29 -0.94 -12.87
C LYS A 87 3.52 0.29 -12.42
N LYS A 88 2.60 0.15 -11.45
CA LYS A 88 1.69 1.23 -11.08
C LYS A 88 1.92 1.66 -9.66
N CYS A 89 2.53 2.83 -9.53
CA CYS A 89 2.56 3.55 -8.27
C CYS A 89 1.19 4.16 -7.95
N LYS A 90 0.91 4.34 -6.67
CA LYS A 90 -0.29 5.00 -6.16
C LYS A 90 0.11 6.20 -5.32
N ARG A 91 -0.65 7.29 -5.40
CA ARG A 91 -0.49 8.38 -4.44
C ARG A 91 -1.21 7.99 -3.16
N CYS A 92 -0.46 7.77 -2.09
CA CYS A 92 -0.97 7.33 -0.79
C CYS A 92 -0.45 8.23 0.32
N GLY A 93 -1.09 8.16 1.49
CA GLY A 93 -0.67 8.94 2.64
C GLY A 93 -1.13 8.35 3.97
N LEU A 94 -0.52 8.90 5.01
CA LEU A 94 -0.93 8.75 6.40
C LEU A 94 -1.52 10.08 6.86
N TYR A 95 -2.68 10.00 7.48
CA TYR A 95 -3.51 11.15 7.83
C TYR A 95 -3.97 11.04 9.27
N GLU A 96 -4.26 12.18 9.87
CA GLU A 96 -4.93 12.29 11.17
C GLU A 96 -6.30 12.91 10.91
N LYS A 97 -7.36 12.20 11.26
CA LYS A 97 -8.71 12.68 11.05
C LYS A 97 -9.08 13.72 12.09
N ASP A 98 -9.66 14.82 11.65
CA ASP A 98 -10.18 15.85 12.54
C ASP A 98 -11.71 15.85 12.61
N VAL A 99 -12.23 16.32 13.75
CA VAL A 99 -13.67 16.53 13.94
C VAL A 99 -14.12 17.91 13.44
N PHE A 100 -13.27 18.92 13.59
CA PHE A 100 -13.65 20.34 13.43
C PHE A 100 -12.95 21.08 12.29
N LYS A 101 -11.98 20.45 11.63
CA LYS A 101 -11.23 21.00 10.50
C LYS A 101 -10.98 19.91 9.47
N SER A 102 -10.29 20.25 8.38
CA SER A 102 -9.78 19.25 7.44
C SER A 102 -8.74 18.37 8.12
N ASP A 103 -8.82 17.06 7.86
CA ASP A 103 -7.83 16.06 8.26
C ASP A 103 -6.40 16.56 7.98
N ASP A 104 -5.52 16.43 8.97
CA ASP A 104 -4.11 16.73 8.82
C ASP A 104 -3.38 15.60 8.09
N ILE A 105 -2.27 15.97 7.44
CA ILE A 105 -1.45 15.06 6.65
C ILE A 105 -0.13 14.86 7.39
N PHE A 106 0.13 13.65 7.87
CA PHE A 106 1.47 13.30 8.36
C PHE A 106 2.45 13.29 7.18
N GLU A 107 2.07 12.59 6.12
CA GLU A 107 2.87 12.46 4.90
C GLU A 107 2.02 11.90 3.76
N GLU A 108 2.22 12.42 2.55
CA GLU A 108 1.61 11.91 1.32
C GLU A 108 2.69 11.79 0.25
N TRP A 109 2.76 10.64 -0.42
CA TRP A 109 3.82 10.33 -1.37
C TRP A 109 3.34 9.41 -2.49
N GLU A 110 4.19 9.25 -3.50
CA GLU A 110 4.01 8.23 -4.53
C GLU A 110 4.59 6.91 -4.01
N PHE A 111 3.72 5.92 -3.81
CA PHE A 111 4.03 4.62 -3.26
C PHE A 111 4.10 3.58 -4.38
N CYS A 112 5.31 3.07 -4.62
CA CYS A 112 5.66 2.21 -5.74
C CYS A 112 6.11 0.81 -5.27
N PRO A 113 5.90 -0.23 -6.09
CA PRO A 113 6.50 -1.54 -5.83
C PRO A 113 8.03 -1.51 -5.77
N SER A 114 8.66 -0.60 -6.51
CA SER A 114 10.12 -0.40 -6.54
C SER A 114 10.70 0.22 -5.27
N ASP A 115 9.85 0.75 -4.37
CA ASP A 115 10.30 1.32 -3.11
C ASP A 115 10.73 0.25 -2.09
N PHE A 116 10.29 -0.99 -2.30
CA PHE A 116 10.60 -2.11 -1.42
C PHE A 116 12.00 -2.66 -1.71
N ASN A 117 12.76 -2.90 -0.65
CA ASN A 117 14.09 -3.50 -0.74
C ASN A 117 14.02 -5.02 -1.03
N SER A 118 15.18 -5.67 -1.09
CA SER A 118 15.30 -7.11 -1.34
C SER A 118 14.62 -8.00 -0.30
N ASP A 119 14.33 -7.47 0.89
CA ASP A 119 13.61 -8.17 1.96
C ASP A 119 12.09 -7.92 1.89
N GLY A 120 11.63 -7.21 0.86
CA GLY A 120 10.23 -6.81 0.71
C GLY A 120 9.80 -5.77 1.73
N LYS A 121 10.73 -4.95 2.26
CA LYS A 121 10.45 -3.88 3.23
C LYS A 121 10.62 -2.51 2.60
N TYR A 122 9.72 -1.59 2.95
CA TYR A 122 9.84 -0.18 2.60
C TYR A 122 9.76 0.67 3.86
N PHE A 123 10.72 1.59 4.02
CA PHE A 123 10.81 2.50 5.15
C PHE A 123 10.39 3.90 4.72
N LYS A 124 9.31 4.41 5.31
CA LYS A 124 8.84 5.77 5.09
C LYS A 124 9.11 6.61 6.33
N PHE A 125 9.99 7.59 6.18
CA PHE A 125 10.31 8.55 7.23
C PHE A 125 9.94 9.98 6.79
N LYS A 126 9.33 10.72 7.69
CA LYS A 126 9.14 12.17 7.59
C LYS A 126 9.51 12.81 8.92
N ASP A 127 10.48 13.72 8.88
CA ASP A 127 11.03 14.38 10.07
C ASP A 127 9.92 14.94 10.96
N LYS A 128 9.93 14.53 12.24
CA LYS A 128 9.00 14.94 13.31
C LYS A 128 7.52 14.65 13.04
N GLU A 129 7.19 13.91 11.99
CA GLU A 129 5.81 13.52 11.68
C GLU A 129 5.62 12.02 11.93
N VAL A 130 6.32 11.18 11.17
CA VAL A 130 6.08 9.74 11.16
C VAL A 130 7.30 8.94 10.72
N ASN A 131 7.43 7.75 11.30
CA ASN A 131 8.31 6.69 10.84
C ASN A 131 7.48 5.41 10.69
N ALA A 132 7.39 4.86 9.48
CA ALA A 132 6.58 3.69 9.20
C ALA A 132 7.37 2.67 8.35
N THR A 133 7.15 1.39 8.64
CA THR A 133 7.67 0.28 7.84
C THR A 133 6.51 -0.47 7.22
N PHE A 134 6.60 -0.69 5.91
CA PHE A 134 5.65 -1.46 5.12
C PHE A 134 6.29 -2.75 4.63
N SER A 135 5.47 -3.78 4.42
CA SER A 135 5.90 -5.09 3.94
C SER A 135 5.12 -5.51 2.70
N CYS A 136 5.85 -5.99 1.71
CA CYS A 136 5.33 -6.55 0.47
C CYS A 136 6.32 -7.60 -0.07
N PRO A 137 6.25 -8.86 0.41
CA PRO A 137 7.12 -9.94 -0.10
C PRO A 137 6.93 -10.19 -1.60
N GLN A 138 5.73 -9.92 -2.12
CA GLN A 138 5.40 -10.03 -3.54
C GLN A 138 5.98 -8.89 -4.38
N CYS A 139 6.49 -7.82 -3.77
CA CYS A 139 7.11 -6.70 -4.47
C CYS A 139 8.59 -6.94 -4.81
N ILE A 140 9.22 -7.94 -4.20
CA ILE A 140 10.65 -8.27 -4.39
C ILE A 140 11.04 -8.45 -5.87
N PRO A 141 10.26 -9.15 -6.73
CA PRO A 141 10.60 -9.29 -8.15
C PRO A 141 10.70 -7.95 -8.90
N PHE A 142 10.03 -6.91 -8.41
CA PHE A 142 10.05 -5.58 -9.04
C PHE A 142 11.28 -4.74 -8.64
N ALA A 143 11.91 -5.06 -7.50
CA ALA A 143 13.14 -4.40 -7.06
C ALA A 143 14.36 -4.78 -7.93
N THR A 144 14.27 -5.88 -8.68
CA THR A 144 15.37 -6.44 -9.50
C THR A 144 15.20 -6.23 -11.01
N GLY A 145 14.16 -5.53 -11.46
CA GLY A 145 13.87 -5.31 -12.88
C GLY A 145 14.50 -4.03 -13.45
N GLU A 146 15.83 -4.00 -13.58
CA GLU A 146 16.55 -3.09 -14.50
C GLU A 146 17.08 -3.86 -15.72
#